data_AF-A0A9E0TW50-F1
#
_entry.id   AF-A0A9E0TW50-F1
#
_cell.length_a   1.000
_cell.length_b   1.000
_cell.length_c   1.000
_cell.angle_alpha   90.00
_cell.angle_beta   90.00
_cell.angle_gamma   90.00
#
_symmetry.space_group_name_H-M   'P 1'
#
loop_
_entity.id
_entity.type
_entity.pdbx_description
1 polymer ?
#
loop_
_entity_poly.entity_id
_entity_poly.type
_entity_poly.pdbx_seq_one_letter_code
_entity_poly.pdbx_strand_id
1 'polypeptide(L)'
;KAEGCVTHKRLVELSKKHPSELTKALHSLVDRKILQNEGAGKGTFYYLTGEHPIKKDIAQGLNLTVPFHKNSEHLIKNSEHLGRESSEHLIKNSEHLALLQKIAKNVTESKKSTKDLVKQVICDLCKIQPLSISEMAWLLNRKEDSLRVHYINPMCDQGELKRQYPNILKHPKQKYYTHRT
;
A
#
# COMPACT_ATOMS: atom_id res chain seq x y z
N LYS A 1 -17.64 -6.74 -9.67
CA LYS A 1 -17.16 -6.32 -8.32
C LYS A 1 -17.06 -4.79 -8.32
N ALA A 2 -17.60 -4.10 -7.32
CA ALA A 2 -17.41 -2.66 -7.16
C ALA A 2 -16.00 -2.36 -6.60
N GLU A 3 -15.35 -1.29 -7.07
CA GLU A 3 -13.96 -0.93 -6.72
C GLU A 3 -13.80 -0.52 -5.23
N GLY A 4 -14.88 -0.21 -4.52
CA GLY A 4 -14.88 0.10 -3.07
C GLY A 4 -14.22 1.43 -2.68
N CYS A 5 -13.34 1.96 -3.52
CA CYS A 5 -12.74 3.29 -3.46
C CYS A 5 -12.24 3.70 -4.85
N VAL A 6 -12.08 5.00 -5.09
CA VAL A 6 -11.70 5.53 -6.40
C VAL A 6 -10.73 6.70 -6.27
N THR A 7 -9.74 6.78 -7.14
CA THR A 7 -8.82 7.94 -7.21
C THR A 7 -9.33 8.99 -8.20
N HIS A 8 -8.86 10.23 -8.09
CA HIS A 8 -9.21 11.30 -9.05
C HIS A 8 -8.89 10.90 -10.49
N LYS A 9 -7.68 10.37 -10.74
CA LYS A 9 -7.28 9.88 -12.07
C LYS A 9 -8.25 8.82 -12.60
N ARG A 10 -8.63 7.85 -11.78
CA ARG A 10 -9.55 6.78 -12.15
C ARG A 10 -10.95 7.34 -12.47
N LEU A 11 -11.44 8.29 -11.69
CA LEU A 11 -12.72 8.95 -11.97
C LEU A 11 -12.68 9.77 -13.27
N VAL A 12 -11.55 10.39 -13.62
CA VAL A 12 -11.38 11.07 -14.91
C VAL A 12 -11.42 10.05 -16.06
N GLU A 13 -10.79 8.88 -15.93
CA GLU A 13 -10.84 7.83 -16.96
C GLU A 13 -12.25 7.27 -17.16
N LEU A 14 -13.04 7.18 -16.08
CA LEU A 14 -14.40 6.63 -16.10
C LEU A 14 -15.48 7.66 -16.45
N SER A 15 -15.15 8.96 -16.40
CA SER A 15 -16.10 10.06 -16.59
C SER A 15 -15.80 10.81 -17.88
N LYS A 16 -16.85 11.24 -18.58
CA LYS A 16 -16.72 12.16 -19.73
C LYS A 16 -16.63 13.63 -19.31
N LYS A 17 -16.62 13.93 -18.00
CA LYS A 17 -16.59 15.31 -17.48
C LYS A 17 -15.18 15.87 -17.43
N HIS A 18 -15.09 17.20 -17.54
CA HIS A 18 -13.83 17.91 -17.36
C HIS A 18 -13.27 17.72 -15.93
N PRO A 19 -11.95 17.55 -15.74
CA PRO A 19 -11.34 17.31 -14.43
C PRO A 19 -11.73 18.32 -13.34
N SER A 20 -11.92 19.59 -13.69
CA SER A 20 -12.35 20.63 -12.74
C SER A 20 -13.75 20.40 -12.18
N GLU A 21 -14.69 19.96 -13.02
CA GLU A 21 -16.07 19.68 -12.63
C GLU A 21 -16.14 18.43 -11.74
N LEU A 22 -15.26 17.45 -12.01
CA LEU A 22 -15.11 16.30 -11.15
C LEU A 22 -14.58 16.70 -9.76
N THR A 23 -13.59 17.59 -9.68
CA THR A 23 -13.07 18.08 -8.40
C THR A 23 -14.15 18.80 -7.60
N LYS A 24 -14.96 19.66 -8.24
CA LYS A 24 -16.11 20.34 -7.58
C LYS A 24 -17.13 19.34 -7.07
N ALA A 25 -17.48 18.34 -7.89
CA ALA A 25 -18.42 17.30 -7.50
C ALA A 25 -17.90 16.49 -6.31
N LEU A 26 -16.62 16.10 -6.33
CA LEU A 26 -15.98 15.38 -5.22
C LEU A 26 -15.97 16.19 -3.94
N HIS A 27 -15.61 17.48 -4.00
CA HIS A 27 -15.68 18.36 -2.83
C HIS A 27 -17.11 18.44 -2.30
N SER A 28 -18.12 18.66 -3.15
CA SER A 28 -19.51 18.73 -2.69
C SER A 28 -19.99 17.40 -2.05
N LEU A 29 -19.56 16.26 -2.57
CA LEU A 29 -19.90 14.95 -1.99
C LEU A 29 -19.18 14.69 -0.65
N VAL A 30 -17.95 15.19 -0.49
CA VAL A 30 -17.21 15.14 0.78
C VAL A 30 -17.85 16.08 1.81
N ASP A 31 -18.19 17.31 1.44
CA ASP A 31 -18.87 18.28 2.30
C ASP A 31 -20.23 17.76 2.80
N ARG A 32 -20.95 17.05 1.92
CA ARG A 32 -22.22 16.38 2.26
C ARG A 32 -22.04 15.08 3.05
N LYS A 33 -20.81 14.70 3.41
CA LYS A 33 -20.46 13.46 4.13
C LYS A 33 -20.92 12.18 3.42
N ILE A 34 -21.12 12.23 2.09
CA ILE A 34 -21.44 11.04 1.28
C ILE A 34 -20.14 10.28 0.96
N LEU A 35 -19.08 11.01 0.68
CA LEU A 35 -17.73 10.47 0.49
C LEU A 35 -16.81 10.91 1.63
N GLN A 36 -15.84 10.06 1.93
CA GLN A 36 -14.64 10.41 2.68
C GLN A 36 -13.43 10.31 1.76
N ASN A 37 -12.39 11.09 2.03
CA ASN A 37 -11.13 11.04 1.30
C ASN A 37 -9.97 10.80 2.26
N GLU A 38 -8.95 10.11 1.79
CA GLU A 38 -7.71 9.86 2.52
C GLU A 38 -6.51 9.89 1.56
N GLY A 39 -5.32 10.14 2.10
CA GLY A 39 -4.08 10.30 1.33
C GLY A 39 -3.86 11.74 0.86
N ALA A 40 -2.63 12.02 0.40
CA ALA A 40 -2.21 13.37 0.02
C ALA A 40 -1.82 13.48 -1.47
N GLY A 41 -2.16 14.61 -2.08
CA GLY A 41 -1.80 14.97 -3.46
C GLY A 41 -2.22 13.90 -4.48
N LYS A 42 -1.26 13.40 -5.26
CA LYS A 42 -1.51 12.34 -6.27
C LYS A 42 -1.84 10.96 -5.66
N GLY A 43 -1.94 10.85 -4.35
CA GLY A 43 -2.31 9.64 -3.61
C GLY A 43 -3.70 9.71 -2.98
N THR A 44 -4.44 10.82 -3.15
CA THR A 44 -5.78 10.96 -2.59
C THR A 44 -6.77 10.01 -3.27
N PHE A 45 -7.52 9.28 -2.46
CA PHE A 45 -8.60 8.40 -2.90
C PHE A 45 -9.87 8.72 -2.12
N TYR A 46 -11.01 8.40 -2.71
CA TYR A 46 -12.35 8.66 -2.19
C TYR A 46 -13.08 7.34 -2.01
N TYR A 47 -13.89 7.24 -0.96
CA TYR A 47 -14.70 6.07 -0.66
C TYR A 47 -16.01 6.50 -0.01
N LEU A 48 -17.03 5.63 -0.06
CA LEU A 48 -18.31 5.90 0.58
C LEU A 48 -18.13 5.93 2.09
N THR A 49 -18.75 6.92 2.75
CA THR A 49 -18.72 7.01 4.20
C THR A 49 -19.24 5.71 4.84
N GLY A 50 -18.47 5.15 5.78
CA GLY A 50 -18.78 3.86 6.43
C GLY A 50 -18.27 2.61 5.69
N GLU A 51 -17.96 2.74 4.39
CA GLU A 51 -17.53 1.64 3.52
C GLU A 51 -16.02 1.73 3.25
N HIS A 52 -15.24 1.98 4.30
CA HIS A 52 -13.79 2.15 4.16
C HIS A 52 -13.19 0.91 3.48
N PRO A 53 -12.45 1.06 2.37
CA PRO A 53 -11.94 -0.07 1.57
C PRO A 53 -11.04 -1.01 2.39
N ILE A 54 -10.42 -0.47 3.45
CA ILE A 54 -9.55 -1.20 4.38
C ILE A 54 -10.33 -1.91 5.51
N LYS A 55 -11.49 -1.40 5.94
CA LYS A 55 -12.24 -1.98 7.07
C LYS A 55 -12.94 -3.29 6.68
N LYS A 56 -13.28 -3.47 5.40
CA LYS A 56 -13.92 -4.70 4.91
C LYS A 56 -13.08 -5.96 5.12
N ASP A 57 -11.76 -5.86 5.08
CA ASP A 57 -10.87 -7.01 5.29
C ASP A 57 -10.55 -7.29 6.77
N ILE A 58 -10.83 -6.35 7.67
CA ILE A 58 -10.67 -6.53 9.13
C ILE A 58 -11.98 -7.06 9.77
N ALA A 59 -13.12 -6.86 9.10
CA ALA A 59 -14.44 -7.24 9.60
C ALA A 59 -14.76 -8.74 9.56
N GLN A 60 -13.84 -9.60 9.09
CA GLN A 60 -13.94 -11.06 9.33
C GLN A 60 -13.35 -11.48 10.69
N GLY A 61 -12.81 -10.55 11.49
CA GLY A 61 -12.10 -10.89 12.73
C GLY A 61 -12.64 -10.30 14.03
N LEU A 62 -13.03 -9.02 14.10
CA LEU A 62 -13.34 -8.39 15.38
C LEU A 62 -14.41 -7.29 15.26
N ASN A 63 -15.56 -7.53 15.88
CA ASN A 63 -16.56 -6.51 16.21
C ASN A 63 -15.96 -5.50 17.18
N LEU A 64 -15.46 -4.37 16.68
CA LEU A 64 -15.21 -3.18 17.50
C LEU A 64 -15.76 -1.95 16.76
N THR A 65 -17.01 -1.63 17.08
CA THR A 65 -17.58 -0.29 16.91
C THR A 65 -16.74 0.71 17.71
N VAL A 66 -15.95 1.52 17.01
CA VAL A 66 -15.43 2.77 17.55
C VAL A 66 -15.71 3.89 16.54
N PRO A 67 -16.52 4.90 16.89
CA PRO A 67 -16.72 6.08 16.06
C PRO A 67 -15.50 6.98 16.21
N PHE A 68 -14.54 6.88 15.28
CA PHE A 68 -13.43 7.83 15.20
C PHE A 68 -13.88 9.05 14.39
N HIS A 69 -14.49 10.01 15.08
CA HIS A 69 -14.65 11.37 14.61
C HIS A 69 -13.31 12.07 14.85
N LYS A 70 -12.68 12.62 13.81
CA LYS A 70 -11.70 13.71 13.95
C LYS A 70 -11.61 14.48 12.65
N ASN A 71 -12.32 15.61 12.63
CA ASN A 71 -12.07 16.71 11.74
C ASN A 71 -10.65 17.24 11.97
N SER A 72 -10.01 17.63 10.88
CA SER A 72 -8.74 18.34 10.88
C SER A 72 -8.96 19.77 11.38
N GLU A 73 -8.44 20.10 12.56
CA GLU A 73 -8.13 21.47 12.93
C GLU A 73 -6.70 21.55 13.49
N HIS A 74 -5.94 22.46 12.91
CA HIS A 74 -4.60 22.84 13.34
C HIS A 74 -4.59 23.29 14.80
N LEU A 75 -3.73 22.68 15.62
CA LEU A 75 -3.12 23.35 16.76
C LEU A 75 -1.63 22.97 16.82
N ILE A 76 -0.80 23.97 16.56
CA ILE A 76 0.64 23.98 16.80
C ILE A 76 0.86 24.20 18.31
N LYS A 77 1.90 23.54 18.84
CA LYS A 77 2.46 23.58 20.21
C LYS A 77 1.96 22.47 21.14
N ASN A 78 2.70 21.36 21.19
CA ASN A 78 3.68 21.16 22.26
C ASN A 78 4.70 20.07 21.88
N SER A 79 5.94 20.34 22.26
CA SER A 79 7.11 19.48 22.11
C SER A 79 7.02 18.28 23.06
N GLU A 80 7.74 17.21 22.70
CA GLU A 80 8.17 16.10 23.55
C GLU A 80 7.09 15.09 24.02
N HIS A 81 6.76 14.13 23.16
CA HIS A 81 6.54 12.76 23.63
C HIS A 81 7.21 11.77 22.68
N LEU A 82 8.15 11.03 23.27
CA LEU A 82 9.05 10.07 22.67
C LEU A 82 8.31 8.94 21.95
N GLY A 83 8.96 8.45 20.90
CA GLY A 83 8.41 7.46 19.97
C GLY A 83 8.03 6.14 20.60
N ARG A 84 6.93 5.56 20.10
CA ARG A 84 6.64 4.12 20.22
C ARG A 84 5.59 3.61 19.24
N GLU A 85 5.38 4.23 18.08
CA GLU A 85 4.37 3.71 17.12
C GLU A 85 4.94 3.47 15.71
N SER A 86 6.27 3.50 15.58
CA SER A 86 6.98 3.17 14.34
C SER A 86 7.41 1.70 14.25
N SER A 87 6.95 0.85 15.17
CA SER A 87 7.54 -0.47 15.43
C SER A 87 6.51 -1.60 15.56
N GLU A 88 5.23 -1.39 15.27
CA GLU A 88 4.22 -2.42 15.59
C GLU A 88 4.15 -3.59 14.59
N HIS A 89 4.95 -3.57 13.52
CA HIS A 89 5.00 -4.63 12.51
C HIS A 89 6.42 -5.13 12.20
N LEU A 90 7.40 -4.85 13.06
CA LEU A 90 8.72 -5.50 12.96
C LEU A 90 8.61 -6.92 13.54
N ILE A 91 8.37 -7.89 12.64
CA ILE A 91 8.83 -9.28 12.76
C ILE A 91 8.21 -10.05 13.94
N LYS A 92 7.01 -10.60 13.75
CA LYS A 92 6.40 -11.52 14.72
C LYS A 92 6.98 -12.95 14.72
N ASN A 93 8.01 -13.27 13.95
CA ASN A 93 8.74 -14.56 14.09
C ASN A 93 10.18 -14.43 13.60
N SER A 94 11.15 -14.56 14.51
CA SER A 94 12.59 -14.56 14.21
C SER A 94 12.98 -15.58 13.12
N GLU A 95 12.30 -16.72 13.09
CA GLU A 95 12.51 -17.79 12.11
C GLU A 95 12.17 -17.37 10.67
N HIS A 96 11.07 -16.64 10.48
CA HIS A 96 10.67 -16.17 9.16
C HIS A 96 11.66 -15.14 8.61
N LEU A 97 12.20 -14.27 9.46
CA LEU A 97 13.20 -13.30 9.04
C LEU A 97 14.49 -13.99 8.56
N ALA A 98 14.94 -15.01 9.31
CA ALA A 98 16.13 -15.78 8.93
C ALA A 98 15.95 -16.48 7.57
N LEU A 99 14.75 -17.04 7.32
CA LEU A 99 14.42 -17.64 6.03
C LEU A 99 14.44 -16.62 4.88
N LEU A 100 13.83 -15.44 5.08
CA LEU A 100 13.84 -14.37 4.08
C LEU A 100 15.27 -13.89 3.77
N GLN A 101 16.10 -13.70 4.80
CA GLN A 101 17.50 -13.32 4.60
C GLN A 101 18.26 -14.39 3.83
N LYS A 102 18.05 -15.68 4.13
CA LYS A 102 18.68 -16.80 3.41
C LYS A 102 18.35 -16.79 1.91
N ILE A 103 17.11 -16.47 1.55
CA ILE A 103 16.69 -16.36 0.15
C ILE A 103 17.29 -15.12 -0.52
N ALA A 104 17.30 -13.99 0.20
CA ALA A 104 17.83 -12.73 -0.30
C ALA A 104 19.35 -12.76 -0.53
N LYS A 105 20.10 -13.60 0.21
CA LYS A 105 21.55 -13.77 0.07
C LYS A 105 22.00 -14.05 -1.37
N ASN A 106 21.21 -14.82 -2.12
CA ASN A 106 21.50 -15.14 -3.53
C ASN A 106 21.66 -13.87 -4.39
N VAL A 107 20.92 -12.80 -4.08
CA VAL A 107 21.01 -11.52 -4.79
C VAL A 107 22.10 -10.64 -4.20
N THR A 108 22.25 -10.60 -2.88
CA THR A 108 23.21 -9.71 -2.21
C THR A 108 24.67 -10.14 -2.34
N GLU A 109 24.93 -11.45 -2.36
CA GLU A 109 26.30 -12.00 -2.50
C GLU A 109 26.76 -12.06 -3.96
N SER A 110 25.82 -11.94 -4.91
CA SER A 110 26.14 -11.88 -6.33
C SER A 110 26.74 -10.52 -6.70
N LYS A 111 27.99 -10.50 -7.18
CA LYS A 111 28.64 -9.29 -7.73
C LYS A 111 27.84 -8.60 -8.84
N LYS A 112 27.06 -9.37 -9.60
CA LYS A 112 26.18 -8.86 -10.67
C LYS A 112 24.96 -9.77 -10.79
N SER A 113 23.92 -9.49 -9.99
CA SER A 113 22.65 -10.20 -10.11
C SER A 113 21.96 -9.84 -11.44
N THR A 114 21.52 -10.85 -12.20
CA THR A 114 20.72 -10.64 -13.41
C THR A 114 19.32 -10.15 -13.05
N LYS A 115 18.63 -9.51 -14.00
CA LYS A 115 17.28 -8.99 -13.78
C LYS A 115 16.31 -10.13 -13.42
N ASP A 116 16.43 -11.26 -14.09
CA ASP A 116 15.59 -12.45 -13.87
C ASP A 116 15.83 -13.07 -12.50
N LEU A 117 17.09 -13.13 -12.04
CA LEU A 117 17.40 -13.60 -10.69
C LEU A 117 16.75 -12.73 -9.61
N VAL A 118 16.80 -11.40 -9.77
CA VAL A 118 16.16 -10.49 -8.81
C VAL A 118 14.64 -10.66 -8.81
N LYS A 119 14.00 -10.80 -9.99
CA LYS A 119 12.57 -11.09 -10.09
C LYS A 119 12.20 -12.39 -9.38
N GLN A 120 12.96 -13.46 -9.62
CA GLN A 120 12.73 -14.76 -9.01
C GLN A 120 12.80 -14.68 -7.49
N VAL A 121 13.84 -14.03 -6.95
CA VAL A 121 14.00 -13.86 -5.50
C VAL A 121 12.87 -13.01 -4.91
N ILE A 122 12.44 -11.93 -5.59
CA ILE A 122 11.28 -11.13 -5.13
C ILE A 122 10.03 -12.01 -5.03
N CYS A 123 9.75 -12.84 -6.03
CA CYS A 123 8.64 -13.79 -5.99
C CYS A 123 8.78 -14.77 -4.83
N ASP A 124 9.95 -15.35 -4.61
CA ASP A 124 10.16 -16.32 -3.53
C ASP A 124 9.97 -15.70 -2.13
N LEU A 125 10.41 -14.46 -1.94
CA LEU A 125 10.14 -13.71 -0.70
C LEU A 125 8.63 -13.44 -0.53
N CYS A 126 7.96 -12.99 -1.61
CA CYS A 126 6.54 -12.66 -1.62
C CYS A 126 5.60 -13.88 -1.56
N LYS A 127 6.11 -15.10 -1.78
CA LYS A 127 5.39 -16.37 -1.52
C LYS A 127 5.33 -16.72 -0.04
N ILE A 128 6.36 -16.34 0.73
CA ILE A 128 6.43 -16.65 2.16
C ILE A 128 5.51 -15.71 2.94
N GLN A 129 5.56 -14.42 2.65
CA GLN A 129 4.67 -13.45 3.26
C GLN A 129 4.51 -12.20 2.39
N PRO A 130 3.42 -11.43 2.58
CA PRO A 130 3.28 -10.13 1.95
C PRO A 130 4.36 -9.14 2.42
N LEU A 131 5.07 -8.52 1.47
CA LEU A 131 6.15 -7.57 1.74
C LEU A 131 5.90 -6.22 1.06
N SER A 132 6.26 -5.14 1.72
CA SER A 132 6.32 -3.78 1.19
C SER A 132 7.59 -3.57 0.38
N ILE A 133 7.63 -2.50 -0.41
CA ILE A 133 8.82 -2.13 -1.19
C ILE A 133 10.02 -1.85 -0.27
N SER A 134 9.80 -1.20 0.87
CA SER A 134 10.84 -0.91 1.86
C SER A 134 11.41 -2.19 2.49
N GLU A 135 10.55 -3.15 2.85
CA GLU A 135 10.99 -4.46 3.37
C GLU A 135 11.82 -5.21 2.32
N MET A 136 11.38 -5.23 1.05
CA MET A 136 12.14 -5.86 -0.05
C MET A 136 13.47 -5.14 -0.35
N ALA A 137 13.47 -3.81 -0.31
CA ALA A 137 14.67 -2.98 -0.50
C ALA A 137 15.74 -3.29 0.55
N TRP A 138 15.31 -3.40 1.81
CA TRP A 138 16.17 -3.78 2.92
C TRP A 138 16.72 -5.20 2.76
N LEU A 139 15.87 -6.18 2.45
CA LEU A 139 16.30 -7.57 2.25
C LEU A 139 17.30 -7.74 1.10
N LEU A 140 17.06 -7.07 -0.03
CA LEU A 140 17.85 -7.22 -1.25
C LEU A 140 19.03 -6.25 -1.35
N ASN A 141 19.20 -5.36 -0.36
CA ASN A 141 20.17 -4.25 -0.38
C ASN A 141 20.10 -3.40 -1.67
N ARG A 142 18.88 -2.99 -2.05
CA ARG A 142 18.61 -2.20 -3.28
C ARG A 142 17.77 -0.98 -2.97
N LYS A 143 17.86 0.04 -3.82
CA LYS A 143 17.06 1.27 -3.68
C LYS A 143 15.58 1.00 -3.97
N GLU A 144 14.69 1.55 -3.14
CA GLU A 144 13.23 1.42 -3.29
C GLU A 144 12.72 1.86 -4.66
N ASP A 145 13.18 3.01 -5.15
CA ASP A 145 12.74 3.53 -6.46
C ASP A 145 13.14 2.61 -7.61
N SER A 146 14.34 2.03 -7.54
CA SER A 146 14.81 1.07 -8.54
C SER A 146 13.98 -0.21 -8.51
N LEU A 147 13.68 -0.74 -7.33
CA LEU A 147 12.79 -1.89 -7.17
C LEU A 147 11.40 -1.60 -7.72
N ARG A 148 10.82 -0.46 -7.33
CA ARG A 148 9.48 -0.04 -7.75
C ARG A 148 9.35 0.04 -9.27
N VAL A 149 10.28 0.73 -9.93
CA VAL A 149 10.21 1.01 -11.37
C VAL A 149 10.60 -0.19 -12.22
N HIS A 150 11.69 -0.89 -11.89
CA HIS A 150 12.26 -1.90 -12.79
C HIS A 150 11.79 -3.33 -12.51
N TYR A 151 11.22 -3.58 -11.33
CA TYR A 151 10.82 -4.93 -10.90
C TYR A 151 9.35 -4.97 -10.48
N ILE A 152 8.98 -4.30 -9.39
CA ILE A 152 7.66 -4.46 -8.76
C ILE A 152 6.52 -4.02 -9.67
N ASN A 153 6.61 -2.85 -10.32
CA ASN A 153 5.57 -2.39 -11.25
C ASN A 153 5.43 -3.36 -12.45
N PRO A 154 6.50 -3.67 -13.22
CA PRO A 154 6.41 -4.66 -14.30
C PRO A 154 5.88 -6.02 -13.86
N MET A 155 6.30 -6.54 -12.70
CA MET A 155 5.85 -7.83 -12.19
C MET A 155 4.37 -7.81 -11.80
N CYS A 156 3.85 -6.69 -11.30
CA CYS A 156 2.41 -6.54 -11.09
C CYS A 156 1.64 -6.50 -12.41
N ASP A 157 2.17 -5.82 -13.41
CA ASP A 157 1.53 -5.68 -14.73
C ASP A 157 1.54 -7.02 -15.49
N GLN A 158 2.57 -7.84 -15.27
CA GLN A 158 2.71 -9.21 -15.79
C GLN A 158 1.94 -10.26 -14.97
N GLY A 159 1.33 -9.87 -13.84
CA GLY A 159 0.56 -10.76 -12.97
C GLY A 159 1.40 -11.69 -12.09
N GLU A 160 2.73 -11.55 -12.09
CA GLU A 160 3.66 -12.29 -11.22
C GLU A 160 3.48 -11.91 -9.74
N LEU A 161 3.14 -10.64 -9.48
CA LEU A 161 2.83 -10.11 -8.14
C LEU A 161 1.43 -9.50 -8.09
N LYS A 162 0.81 -9.58 -6.91
CA LYS A 162 -0.46 -8.92 -6.61
C LYS A 162 -0.25 -7.86 -5.53
N ARG A 163 -0.97 -6.76 -5.66
CA ARG A 163 -1.04 -5.67 -4.67
C ARG A 163 -2.06 -6.06 -3.59
N GLN A 164 -1.72 -5.83 -2.33
CA GLN A 164 -2.65 -6.03 -1.22
C GLN A 164 -3.85 -5.10 -1.32
N TYR A 165 -3.61 -3.85 -1.69
CA TYR A 165 -4.65 -2.85 -1.98
C TYR A 165 -4.63 -2.53 -3.48
N PRO A 166 -5.30 -3.34 -4.33
CA PRO A 166 -5.27 -3.16 -5.77
C PRO A 166 -5.90 -1.83 -6.21
N ASN A 167 -6.90 -1.36 -5.47
CA ASN A 167 -7.65 -0.13 -5.80
C ASN A 167 -6.93 1.15 -5.31
N ILE A 168 -5.92 1.01 -4.44
CA ILE A 168 -5.16 2.13 -3.86
C ILE A 168 -3.67 1.92 -4.11
N LEU A 169 -3.19 2.35 -5.28
CA LEU A 169 -1.81 2.09 -5.70
C LEU A 169 -0.75 2.67 -4.76
N LYS A 170 -1.04 3.84 -4.16
CA LYS A 170 -0.12 4.58 -3.27
C LYS A 170 -0.45 4.41 -1.79
N HIS A 171 -1.08 3.30 -1.42
CA HIS A 171 -1.41 3.04 -0.05
C HIS A 171 -0.14 2.99 0.83
N PRO A 172 -0.10 3.67 1.99
CA PRO A 172 1.10 3.68 2.84
C PRO A 172 1.44 2.28 3.38
N LYS A 173 0.44 1.43 3.62
CA LYS A 173 0.64 0.02 4.01
C LYS A 173 0.60 -0.94 2.82
N GLN A 174 0.90 -0.48 1.60
CA GLN A 174 0.90 -1.34 0.41
C GLN A 174 1.93 -2.46 0.57
N LYS A 175 1.46 -3.71 0.43
CA LYS A 175 2.31 -4.90 0.35
C LYS A 175 2.02 -5.67 -0.94
N TYR A 176 2.96 -6.52 -1.29
CA TYR A 176 2.98 -7.33 -2.49
C TYR A 176 3.12 -8.80 -2.10
N TYR A 177 2.39 -9.65 -2.81
CA TYR A 177 2.40 -11.09 -2.58
C TYR A 177 2.30 -11.83 -3.91
N THR A 178 2.83 -13.04 -3.95
CA THR A 178 2.65 -13.94 -5.10
C THR A 178 1.46 -14.86 -4.82
N HIS A 179 0.67 -15.18 -5.85
CA HIS A 179 -0.39 -16.17 -5.66
C HIS A 179 0.25 -17.53 -5.36
N ARG A 180 -0.18 -18.18 -4.27
CA ARG A 180 0.21 -19.55 -3.98
C ARG A 180 -0.51 -20.42 -5.01
N THR A 181 0.18 -20.81 -6.07
CA THR A 181 -0.24 -21.92 -6.93
C THR A 181 -0.29 -23.21 -6.12
#